data_AF-A0A021VKY7-F1
#
_entry.id   AF-A0A021VKY7-F1
#
_cell.length_a   1.000
_cell.length_b   1.000
_cell.length_c   1.000
_cell.angle_alpha   90.00
_cell.angle_beta   90.00
_cell.angle_gamma   90.00
#
_symmetry.space_group_name_H-M   'P 1'
#
loop_
_entity.id
_entity.type
_entity.pdbx_description
1 polymer ?
#
loop_
_entity_poly.entity_id
_entity_poly.type
_entity_poly.pdbx_seq_one_letter_code
_entity_poly.pdbx_strand_id
1 'polypeptide(L)'
;ETPVQMLAPGTKKTQRAYVWAYAPSPFADLKAVVYDFRPSRAGEHARSFLGDWQGKLVCDDFVGYKASFEQGVTEIGCMAHARRKFFDLHAANQSQLAEQALQYIGQLYEVEREGRELLAAQRRQLRQDKARPIIDGLHSWMLGQRQKVPEGSAIAKALDYSLKRWAALVRYLNDG
;
A
#
# COMPACT_ATOMS: atom_id res chain seq x y z
N GLU A 1 -1.73 -0.06 10.90
CA GLU A 1 -2.17 -0.42 12.27
C GLU A 1 -1.46 -1.69 12.72
N THR A 2 -0.88 -1.67 13.91
CA THR A 2 -0.11 -2.78 14.46
C THR A 2 -0.81 -3.32 15.71
N PRO A 3 -1.15 -4.61 15.78
CA PRO A 3 -1.78 -5.18 16.96
C PRO A 3 -0.78 -5.26 18.12
N VAL A 4 -1.25 -4.90 19.33
CA VAL A 4 -0.48 -4.99 20.58
C VAL A 4 -1.33 -5.64 21.68
N GLN A 5 -0.68 -6.23 22.68
CA GLN A 5 -1.34 -6.77 23.87
C GLN A 5 -1.43 -5.68 24.94
N MET A 6 -2.64 -5.37 25.38
CA MET A 6 -2.90 -4.42 26.47
C MET A 6 -3.45 -5.17 27.67
N LEU A 7 -2.96 -4.87 28.87
CA LEU A 7 -3.57 -5.40 30.10
C LEU A 7 -5.05 -4.95 30.18
N ALA A 8 -5.92 -5.86 30.60
CA ALA A 8 -7.31 -5.56 30.93
C ALA A 8 -7.45 -5.61 32.46
N PRO A 9 -7.30 -4.46 33.17
CA PRO A 9 -7.30 -4.42 34.62
C PRO A 9 -8.54 -5.10 35.23
N GLY A 10 -8.36 -5.83 36.32
CA GLY A 10 -9.43 -6.60 36.97
C GLY A 10 -9.73 -7.98 36.37
N THR A 11 -9.19 -8.31 35.19
CA THR A 11 -9.50 -9.60 34.52
C THR A 11 -8.38 -10.64 34.55
N LYS A 12 -7.16 -10.25 34.99
CA LYS A 12 -5.91 -11.05 34.86
C LYS A 12 -5.59 -11.50 33.43
N LYS A 13 -6.17 -10.86 32.41
CA LYS A 13 -5.98 -11.16 30.98
C LYS A 13 -5.46 -9.94 30.24
N THR A 14 -5.00 -10.16 29.01
CA THR A 14 -4.75 -9.10 28.04
C THR A 14 -5.88 -9.05 27.02
N GLN A 15 -6.08 -7.87 26.44
CA GLN A 15 -6.93 -7.66 25.28
C GLN A 15 -6.11 -7.08 24.13
N ARG A 16 -6.56 -7.35 22.90
CA ARG A 16 -5.90 -6.85 21.70
C ARG A 16 -6.26 -5.39 21.49
N ALA A 17 -5.24 -4.54 21.51
CA ALA A 17 -5.31 -3.13 21.11
C ALA A 17 -4.46 -2.91 19.85
N TYR A 18 -4.44 -1.68 19.35
CA TYR A 18 -3.78 -1.32 18.10
C TYR A 18 -3.05 0.00 18.22
N VAL A 19 -1.87 0.07 17.60
CA VAL A 19 -1.16 1.32 17.37
C VAL A 19 -1.33 1.70 15.92
N TRP A 20 -1.96 2.85 15.68
CA TRP A 20 -2.07 3.46 14.36
C TRP A 20 -0.88 4.40 14.16
N ALA A 21 -0.25 4.33 13.00
CA ALA A 21 0.89 5.18 12.65
C ALA A 21 0.49 6.07 11.48
N TYR A 22 0.57 7.38 11.69
CA TYR A 22 0.30 8.39 10.67
C TYR A 22 1.60 9.14 10.40
N ALA A 23 2.01 9.16 9.13
CA ALA A 23 3.20 9.86 8.70
C ALA A 23 2.84 10.67 7.44
N PRO A 24 3.34 11.91 7.33
CA PRO A 24 3.25 12.66 6.10
C PRO A 24 4.18 12.04 5.04
N SER A 25 4.00 12.46 3.79
CA SER A 25 4.91 12.09 2.70
C SER A 25 6.36 12.46 3.04
N PRO A 26 7.37 11.69 2.59
CA PRO A 26 8.78 12.09 2.72
C PRO A 26 9.10 13.47 2.16
N PHE A 27 8.26 13.99 1.25
CA PHE A 27 8.40 15.30 0.62
C PHE A 27 7.69 16.44 1.38
N ALA A 28 6.93 16.15 2.44
CA ALA A 28 6.31 17.18 3.25
C ALA A 28 7.35 17.86 4.17
N ASP A 29 7.18 19.15 4.47
CA ASP A 29 8.07 19.86 5.39
C ASP A 29 8.02 19.27 6.81
N LEU A 30 6.83 18.82 7.23
CA LEU A 30 6.64 18.16 8.51
C LEU A 30 7.34 16.79 8.51
N LYS A 31 8.33 16.61 9.40
CA LYS A 31 8.99 15.32 9.66
C LYS A 31 8.52 14.77 11.00
N ALA A 32 7.33 14.17 11.02
CA ALA A 32 6.74 13.61 12.23
C ALA A 32 6.04 12.28 11.95
N VAL A 33 5.99 11.43 12.97
CA VAL A 33 5.13 10.24 12.97
C VAL A 33 4.28 10.30 14.23
N VAL A 34 2.96 10.20 14.06
CA VAL A 34 2.04 10.10 15.19
C VAL A 34 1.68 8.65 15.41
N TYR A 35 1.91 8.17 16.63
CA TYR A 35 1.48 6.87 17.09
C TYR A 35 0.23 7.04 17.96
N ASP A 36 -0.92 6.62 17.43
CA ASP A 36 -2.22 6.71 18.10
C ASP A 36 -2.64 5.33 18.62
N PHE A 37 -2.69 5.18 19.94
CA PHE A 37 -3.09 3.94 20.59
C PHE A 37 -4.61 3.85 20.71
N ARG A 38 -5.19 2.76 20.19
CA ARG A 38 -6.64 2.54 20.17
C ARG A 38 -7.02 1.14 20.64
N PRO A 39 -8.15 0.99 21.35
CA PRO A 39 -8.59 -0.31 21.86
C PRO A 39 -9.10 -1.25 20.75
N SER A 40 -9.28 -0.76 19.52
CA SER A 40 -9.73 -1.57 18.39
C SER A 40 -9.09 -1.11 17.07
N ARG A 41 -9.28 -1.90 16.01
CA ARG A 41 -8.89 -1.58 14.64
C ARG A 41 -10.03 -0.97 13.82
N ALA A 42 -11.04 -0.39 14.48
CA ALA A 42 -12.16 0.21 13.76
C ALA A 42 -11.66 1.35 12.87
N GLY A 43 -12.19 1.42 11.64
CA GLY A 43 -11.88 2.51 10.70
C GLY A 43 -12.27 3.90 11.22
N GLU A 44 -13.15 3.96 12.21
CA GLU A 44 -13.49 5.20 12.94
C GLU A 44 -12.26 5.88 13.52
N HIS A 45 -11.26 5.13 14.00
CA HIS A 45 -10.05 5.73 14.56
C HIS A 45 -9.27 6.54 13.51
N ALA A 46 -9.18 6.02 12.29
CA ALA A 46 -8.57 6.74 11.17
C ALA A 46 -9.38 7.98 10.79
N ARG A 47 -10.72 7.88 10.77
CA ARG A 47 -11.59 9.03 10.47
C ARG A 47 -11.51 10.12 11.55
N SER A 48 -11.58 9.74 12.82
CA SER A 48 -11.48 10.69 13.94
C SER A 48 -10.11 11.37 13.98
N PHE A 49 -9.03 10.68 13.58
CA PHE A 49 -7.72 11.28 13.45
C PHE A 49 -7.62 12.25 12.26
N LEU A 50 -8.12 11.84 11.10
CA LEU A 50 -8.04 12.65 9.87
C LEU A 50 -9.01 13.84 9.89
N GLY A 51 -10.12 13.77 10.64
CA GLY A 51 -11.12 14.83 10.70
C GLY A 51 -11.61 15.21 9.29
N ASP A 52 -11.59 16.51 9.00
CA ASP A 52 -12.02 17.07 7.71
C ASP A 52 -10.91 17.04 6.63
N TRP A 53 -9.80 16.34 6.84
CA TRP A 53 -8.71 16.28 5.88
C TRP A 53 -9.10 15.50 4.61
N GLN A 54 -8.85 16.10 3.44
CA GLN A 54 -9.28 15.58 2.11
C GLN A 54 -8.10 15.27 1.17
N GLY A 55 -6.94 14.91 1.73
CA GLY A 55 -5.75 14.64 0.94
C GLY A 55 -5.67 13.21 0.39
N LYS A 56 -4.44 12.77 0.11
CA LYS A 56 -4.12 11.48 -0.50
C LYS A 56 -3.56 10.52 0.54
N LEU A 57 -4.29 9.47 0.87
CA LEU A 57 -3.93 8.50 1.90
C LEU A 57 -3.29 7.26 1.26
N VAL A 58 -2.02 7.00 1.57
CA VAL A 58 -1.36 5.74 1.21
C VAL A 58 -1.75 4.67 2.23
N CYS A 59 -2.48 3.65 1.79
CA CYS A 59 -2.90 2.56 2.66
C CYS A 59 -2.97 1.21 1.95
N ASP A 60 -3.07 0.15 2.73
CA ASP A 60 -3.39 -1.18 2.22
C ASP A 60 -4.89 -1.30 1.90
N ASP A 61 -5.39 -2.53 1.70
CA ASP A 61 -6.79 -2.81 1.33
C ASP A 61 -7.69 -2.97 2.55
N PHE A 62 -7.27 -2.45 3.71
CA PHE A 62 -8.07 -2.62 4.90
C PHE A 62 -9.39 -1.86 4.77
N VAL A 63 -10.48 -2.62 4.87
CA VAL A 63 -11.87 -2.11 4.76
C VAL A 63 -12.18 -0.92 5.68
N GLY A 64 -11.43 -0.76 6.78
CA GLY A 64 -11.59 0.36 7.70
C GLY A 64 -11.42 1.73 7.04
N TYR A 65 -10.66 1.84 5.94
CA TYR A 65 -10.44 3.11 5.24
C TYR A 65 -11.56 3.49 4.25
N LYS A 66 -12.43 2.55 3.85
CA LYS A 66 -13.40 2.79 2.75
C LYS A 66 -14.32 3.98 3.01
N ALA A 67 -14.83 4.09 4.24
CA ALA A 67 -15.68 5.22 4.63
C ALA A 67 -14.95 6.57 4.57
N SER A 68 -13.62 6.60 4.76
CA SER A 68 -12.83 7.83 4.56
C SER A 68 -12.82 8.25 3.09
N PHE A 69 -12.80 7.30 2.16
CA PHE A 69 -12.80 7.59 0.71
C PHE A 69 -14.14 8.10 0.23
N GLU A 70 -15.23 7.55 0.77
CA GLU A 70 -16.59 8.05 0.54
C GLU A 70 -16.78 9.48 1.07
N GLN A 71 -15.99 9.87 2.07
CA GLN A 71 -15.98 11.22 2.66
C GLN A 71 -15.01 12.20 1.96
N GLY A 72 -14.35 11.77 0.89
CA GLY A 72 -13.54 12.62 -0.01
C GLY A 72 -12.03 12.38 0.03
N VAL A 73 -11.52 11.55 0.98
CA VAL A 73 -10.11 11.18 1.00
C VAL A 73 -9.75 10.41 -0.26
N THR A 74 -8.67 10.79 -0.92
CA THR A 74 -8.19 10.08 -2.10
C THR A 74 -7.34 8.87 -1.71
N GLU A 75 -7.76 7.68 -2.11
CA GLU A 75 -6.98 6.45 -1.93
C GLU A 75 -5.72 6.42 -2.82
N ILE A 76 -4.58 6.10 -2.21
CA ILE A 76 -3.35 5.67 -2.88
C ILE A 76 -3.00 4.25 -2.40
N GLY A 77 -2.86 3.33 -3.35
CA GLY A 77 -2.57 1.94 -3.04
C GLY A 77 -1.14 1.76 -2.56
N CYS A 78 -0.95 1.10 -1.42
CA CYS A 78 0.38 0.83 -0.89
C CYS A 78 1.11 -0.27 -1.67
N MET A 79 2.08 0.13 -2.51
CA MET A 79 2.90 -0.79 -3.30
C MET A 79 3.70 -1.78 -2.44
N ALA A 80 4.11 -1.37 -1.23
CA ALA A 80 4.81 -2.28 -0.30
C ALA A 80 3.94 -3.47 0.13
N HIS A 81 2.62 -3.26 0.30
CA HIS A 81 1.69 -4.35 0.62
C HIS A 81 1.43 -5.26 -0.59
N ALA A 82 1.32 -4.70 -1.80
CA ALA A 82 1.25 -5.48 -3.03
C ALA A 82 2.51 -6.34 -3.21
N ARG A 83 3.70 -5.72 -3.09
CA ARG A 83 5.00 -6.40 -3.13
C ARG A 83 5.10 -7.54 -2.12
N ARG A 84 4.65 -7.34 -0.88
CA ARG A 84 4.70 -8.37 0.17
C ARG A 84 3.98 -9.65 -0.23
N LYS A 85 2.85 -9.56 -0.94
CA LYS A 85 2.14 -10.76 -1.43
C LYS A 85 2.99 -11.62 -2.34
N PHE A 86 3.79 -11.02 -3.22
CA PHE A 86 4.72 -11.76 -4.07
C PHE A 86 5.98 -12.19 -3.31
N PHE A 87 6.50 -11.33 -2.44
CA PHE A 87 7.68 -11.65 -1.62
C PHE A 87 7.46 -12.89 -0.75
N ASP A 88 6.35 -12.95 -0.01
CA ASP A 88 6.07 -14.07 0.88
C ASP A 88 5.95 -15.39 0.11
N LEU A 89 5.38 -15.35 -1.11
CA LEU A 89 5.33 -16.52 -1.99
C LEU A 89 6.72 -16.93 -2.44
N HIS A 90 7.50 -16.01 -2.99
CA HIS A 90 8.84 -16.30 -3.48
C HIS A 90 9.75 -16.82 -2.34
N ALA A 91 9.70 -16.20 -1.15
CA ALA A 91 10.45 -16.66 0.00
C ALA A 91 10.05 -18.08 0.46
N ALA A 92 8.75 -18.42 0.39
CA ALA A 92 8.27 -19.72 0.82
C ALA A 92 8.51 -20.86 -0.18
N ASN A 93 8.49 -20.59 -1.48
CA ASN A 93 8.49 -21.65 -2.50
C ASN A 93 9.25 -21.34 -3.80
N GLN A 94 10.06 -20.27 -3.82
CA GLN A 94 10.86 -19.86 -4.99
C GLN A 94 10.01 -19.67 -6.26
N SER A 95 8.75 -19.24 -6.11
CA SER A 95 7.86 -18.99 -7.24
C SER A 95 8.50 -18.01 -8.23
N GLN A 96 8.69 -18.48 -9.46
CA GLN A 96 9.25 -17.71 -10.58
C GLN A 96 8.31 -16.59 -11.03
N LEU A 97 7.00 -16.81 -10.95
CA LEU A 97 6.02 -15.76 -11.22
C LEU A 97 6.10 -14.65 -10.17
N ALA A 98 6.24 -15.02 -8.90
CA ALA A 98 6.41 -14.04 -7.84
C ALA A 98 7.72 -13.26 -7.99
N GLU A 99 8.81 -13.94 -8.36
CA GLU A 99 10.10 -13.31 -8.67
C GLU A 99 9.97 -12.26 -9.78
N GLN A 100 9.30 -12.61 -10.89
CA GLN A 100 9.10 -11.69 -12.00
C GLN A 100 8.27 -10.46 -11.60
N ALA A 101 7.23 -10.63 -10.77
CA ALA A 101 6.49 -9.49 -10.21
C ALA A 101 7.39 -8.59 -9.34
N LEU A 102 8.27 -9.18 -8.53
CA LEU A 102 9.23 -8.45 -7.69
C LEU A 102 10.25 -7.68 -8.53
N GLN A 103 10.67 -8.20 -9.68
CA GLN A 103 11.57 -7.49 -10.60
C GLN A 103 10.93 -6.22 -11.16
N TYR A 104 9.67 -6.29 -11.64
CA TYR A 104 8.93 -5.10 -12.07
C TYR A 104 8.79 -4.07 -10.94
N ILE A 105 8.40 -4.51 -9.74
CA ILE A 105 8.25 -3.61 -8.59
C ILE A 105 9.62 -3.02 -8.18
N GLY A 106 10.70 -3.79 -8.29
CA GLY A 106 12.06 -3.31 -8.07
C GLY A 106 12.42 -2.16 -9.01
N GLN A 107 12.10 -2.28 -10.30
CA GLN A 107 12.33 -1.20 -11.26
C GLN A 107 11.53 0.07 -10.90
N LEU A 108 10.29 -0.07 -10.43
CA LEU A 108 9.52 1.08 -9.94
C LEU A 108 10.20 1.76 -8.74
N TYR A 109 10.78 0.99 -7.82
CA TYR A 109 11.53 1.54 -6.68
C TYR A 109 12.81 2.25 -7.11
N GLU A 110 13.48 1.80 -8.17
CA GLU A 110 14.63 2.51 -8.72
C GLU A 110 14.23 3.86 -9.33
N VAL A 111 13.08 3.95 -10.00
CA VAL A 111 12.55 5.24 -10.48
C VAL A 111 12.27 6.19 -9.31
N GLU A 112 11.66 5.70 -8.22
CA GLU A 112 11.42 6.52 -7.02
C GLU A 112 12.72 6.95 -6.33
N ARG A 113 13.77 6.11 -6.37
CA ARG A 113 15.10 6.44 -5.85
C ARG A 113 15.75 7.56 -6.65
N GLU A 114 15.68 7.50 -7.97
CA GLU A 114 16.17 8.55 -8.87
C GLU A 114 15.43 9.88 -8.64
N GLY A 115 14.11 9.82 -8.44
CA GLY A 115 13.27 10.99 -8.24
C GLY A 115 13.34 11.64 -6.86
N ARG A 116 14.14 11.10 -5.92
CA ARG A 116 14.08 11.48 -4.49
C ARG A 116 14.31 12.97 -4.23
N GLU A 117 15.31 13.56 -4.88
CA GLU A 117 15.71 14.97 -4.65
C GLU A 117 15.10 15.93 -5.69
N LEU A 118 14.23 15.42 -6.58
CA LEU A 118 13.57 16.25 -7.59
C LEU A 118 12.45 17.11 -7.00
N LEU A 119 12.15 18.22 -7.69
CA LEU A 119 10.94 18.98 -7.44
C LEU A 119 9.71 18.18 -7.85
N ALA A 120 8.55 18.50 -7.28
CA ALA A 120 7.32 17.75 -7.52
C ALA A 120 6.97 17.60 -9.01
N ALA A 121 7.07 18.69 -9.79
CA ALA A 121 6.81 18.65 -11.23
C ALA A 121 7.78 17.72 -11.99
N GLN A 122 9.07 17.74 -11.63
CA GLN A 122 10.10 16.91 -12.26
C GLN A 122 9.94 15.44 -11.87
N ARG A 123 9.61 15.16 -10.60
CA ARG A 123 9.33 13.80 -10.13
C ARG A 123 8.09 13.21 -10.80
N ARG A 124 7.03 14.01 -10.97
CA ARG A 124 5.85 13.61 -11.76
C ARG A 124 6.24 13.27 -13.19
N GLN A 125 7.05 14.12 -13.84
CA GLN A 125 7.51 13.87 -15.21
C GLN A 125 8.34 12.57 -15.29
N LEU A 126 9.30 12.38 -14.38
CA LEU A 126 10.10 11.15 -14.28
C LEU A 126 9.21 9.90 -14.14
N ARG A 127 8.16 9.97 -13.31
CA ARG A 127 7.18 8.88 -13.14
C ARG A 127 6.43 8.59 -14.44
N GLN A 128 6.02 9.62 -15.17
CA GLN A 128 5.36 9.44 -16.47
C GLN A 128 6.30 8.85 -17.53
N ASP A 129 7.57 9.25 -17.54
CA ASP A 129 8.52 8.81 -18.56
C ASP A 129 9.06 7.40 -18.29
N LYS A 130 9.36 7.09 -17.02
CA LYS A 130 10.03 5.84 -16.63
C LYS A 130 9.12 4.85 -15.93
N ALA A 131 8.35 5.28 -14.92
CA ALA A 131 7.54 4.35 -14.13
C ALA A 131 6.27 3.90 -14.88
N ARG A 132 5.67 4.77 -15.70
CA ARG A 132 4.46 4.44 -16.49
C ARG A 132 4.64 3.22 -17.41
N PRO A 133 5.65 3.14 -18.28
CA PRO A 133 5.82 1.95 -19.13
C PRO A 133 6.08 0.68 -18.31
N ILE A 134 6.79 0.77 -17.18
CA ILE A 134 7.05 -0.36 -16.28
C ILE A 134 5.72 -0.85 -15.66
N ILE A 135 4.90 0.06 -15.14
CA ILE A 135 3.64 -0.32 -14.49
C ILE A 135 2.64 -0.90 -15.50
N ASP A 136 2.58 -0.34 -16.72
CA ASP A 136 1.70 -0.83 -17.79
C ASP A 136 2.13 -2.24 -18.26
N GLY A 137 3.44 -2.48 -18.33
CA GLY A 137 4.02 -3.80 -18.57
C GLY A 137 3.67 -4.80 -17.47
N LEU A 138 3.83 -4.40 -16.21
CA LEU A 138 3.44 -5.20 -15.04
C LEU A 138 1.94 -5.54 -15.07
N HIS A 139 1.07 -4.58 -15.42
CA HIS A 139 -0.38 -4.81 -15.51
C HIS A 139 -0.71 -5.89 -16.55
N SER A 140 -0.19 -5.70 -17.76
CA SER A 140 -0.43 -6.58 -18.90
C SER A 140 0.07 -7.98 -18.61
N TRP A 141 1.25 -8.07 -18.00
CA TRP A 141 1.81 -9.34 -17.53
C TRP A 141 0.92 -10.00 -16.47
N MET A 142 0.48 -9.27 -15.44
CA MET A 142 -0.39 -9.83 -14.38
C MET A 142 -1.71 -10.35 -14.93
N LEU A 143 -2.36 -9.60 -15.84
CA LEU A 143 -3.58 -10.04 -16.52
C LEU A 143 -3.34 -11.34 -17.31
N GLY A 144 -2.24 -11.41 -18.06
CA GLY A 144 -1.86 -12.60 -18.83
C GLY A 144 -1.54 -13.81 -17.94
N GLN A 145 -0.85 -13.61 -16.81
CA GLN A 145 -0.60 -14.71 -15.86
C GLN A 145 -1.88 -15.16 -15.16
N ARG A 146 -2.78 -14.23 -14.86
CA ARG A 146 -4.01 -14.54 -14.14
C ARG A 146 -4.91 -15.52 -14.88
N GLN A 147 -4.87 -15.51 -16.21
CA GLN A 147 -5.59 -16.45 -17.08
C GLN A 147 -4.98 -17.86 -17.09
N LYS A 148 -3.71 -18.00 -16.70
CA LYS A 148 -2.95 -19.25 -16.78
C LYS A 148 -2.85 -19.98 -15.44
N VAL A 149 -2.97 -19.27 -14.34
CA VAL A 149 -2.84 -19.85 -13.00
C VAL A 149 -4.17 -20.40 -12.49
N PRO A 150 -4.18 -21.52 -11.75
CA PRO A 150 -5.39 -22.08 -11.17
C PRO A 150 -6.07 -21.13 -10.18
N GLU A 151 -7.41 -21.10 -10.21
CA GLU A 151 -8.24 -20.41 -9.24
C GLU A 151 -7.90 -20.84 -7.80
N GLY A 152 -7.96 -19.90 -6.86
CA GLY A 152 -7.69 -20.15 -5.44
C GLY A 152 -6.22 -20.41 -5.08
N SER A 153 -5.33 -20.57 -6.05
CA SER A 153 -3.89 -20.73 -5.82
C SER A 153 -3.30 -19.50 -5.10
N ALA A 154 -2.18 -19.70 -4.40
CA ALA A 154 -1.54 -18.63 -3.65
C ALA A 154 -1.06 -17.50 -4.57
N ILE A 155 -0.58 -17.84 -5.78
CA ILE A 155 -0.22 -16.86 -6.81
C ILE A 155 -1.44 -16.13 -7.38
N ALA A 156 -2.56 -16.81 -7.63
CA ALA A 156 -3.80 -16.16 -8.07
C ALA A 156 -4.26 -15.10 -7.05
N LYS A 157 -4.18 -15.42 -5.74
CA LYS A 157 -4.50 -14.47 -4.66
C LYS A 157 -3.57 -13.24 -4.65
N ALA A 158 -2.28 -13.42 -4.93
CA ALA A 158 -1.33 -12.30 -5.00
C ALA A 158 -1.57 -11.41 -6.23
N LEU A 159 -1.86 -12.00 -7.39
CA LEU A 159 -2.26 -11.28 -8.60
C LEU A 159 -3.56 -10.51 -8.36
N ASP A 160 -4.59 -11.17 -7.83
CA ASP A 160 -5.90 -10.59 -7.58
C ASP A 160 -5.85 -9.42 -6.61
N TYR A 161 -5.00 -9.48 -5.58
CA TYR A 161 -4.80 -8.35 -4.67
C TYR A 161 -4.38 -7.08 -5.42
N SER A 162 -3.42 -7.21 -6.35
CA SER A 162 -2.89 -6.07 -7.09
C SER A 162 -3.87 -5.61 -8.18
N LEU A 163 -4.44 -6.55 -8.93
CA LEU A 163 -5.37 -6.26 -10.03
C LEU A 163 -6.66 -5.57 -9.54
N LYS A 164 -7.24 -6.01 -8.42
CA LYS A 164 -8.45 -5.38 -7.85
C LYS A 164 -8.22 -3.93 -7.39
N ARG A 165 -6.97 -3.57 -7.09
CA ARG A 165 -6.58 -2.24 -6.58
C ARG A 165 -5.76 -1.44 -7.57
N TRP A 166 -5.76 -1.85 -8.84
CA TRP A 166 -4.86 -1.29 -9.83
C TRP A 166 -4.97 0.23 -9.94
N ALA A 167 -6.20 0.76 -9.98
CA ALA A 167 -6.46 2.20 -10.04
C ALA A 167 -5.86 2.97 -8.85
N ALA A 168 -5.88 2.40 -7.64
CA ALA A 168 -5.24 2.99 -6.46
C ALA A 168 -3.71 2.87 -6.52
N LEU A 169 -3.19 1.73 -6.98
CA LEU A 169 -1.75 1.46 -7.08
C LEU A 169 -1.03 2.33 -8.12
N VAL A 170 -1.70 2.72 -9.21
CA VAL A 170 -1.09 3.58 -10.24
C VAL A 170 -1.26 5.07 -9.97
N ARG A 171 -2.11 5.47 -9.02
CA ARG A 171 -2.49 6.88 -8.81
C ARG A 171 -1.29 7.78 -8.47
N TYR A 172 -0.29 7.24 -7.77
CA TYR A 172 0.92 7.98 -7.39
C TYR A 172 1.71 8.52 -8.60
N LEU A 173 1.56 7.89 -9.78
CA LEU A 173 2.23 8.34 -11.00
C LEU A 173 1.80 9.74 -11.44
N ASN A 174 0.59 10.15 -11.04
CA ASN A 174 0.04 11.46 -11.39
C ASN A 174 0.51 12.57 -10.44
N ASP A 175 1.27 12.21 -9.41
CA ASP A 175 1.78 13.11 -8.37
C ASP A 175 3.29 13.28 -8.43
N GLY A 176 3.76 14.32 -7.72
CA GLY A 176 5.17 14.64 -7.52
C GLY A 176 5.66 14.41 -6.11
#